data_AF-A0A1G1Z7S9-F1
#
_entry.id   AF-A0A1G1Z7S9-F1
#
_cell.length_a   1.000
_cell.length_b   1.000
_cell.length_c   1.000
_cell.angle_alpha   90.00
_cell.angle_beta   90.00
_cell.angle_gamma   90.00
#
_symmetry.space_group_name_H-M   'P 1'
#
loop_
_entity.id
_entity.type
_entity.pdbx_description
1 polymer ?
#
loop_
_entity_poly.entity_id
_entity_poly.type
_entity_poly.pdbx_seq_one_letter_code
_entity_poly.pdbx_strand_id
1 'polypeptide(L)' 'MFGKFKLFIGELRQEFKRINWPGRKETVKMSVTVIVISMLVAAFLGALDFLFVSIIEKLIA' A
#
# COMPACT_ATOMS: atom_id res chain seq x y z
N MET A 1 -8.80 -4.10 38.92
CA MET A 1 -8.40 -4.48 37.54
C MET A 1 -8.30 -3.30 36.57
N PHE A 2 -9.16 -2.28 36.63
CA PHE A 2 -9.11 -1.09 35.74
C PHE A 2 -7.85 -0.20 35.86
N GLY A 3 -7.19 -0.16 37.02
CA GLY A 3 -5.96 0.65 37.21
C GLY A 3 -4.78 0.19 36.37
N LYS A 4 -4.63 -1.13 36.16
CA LYS A 4 -3.56 -1.71 35.31
C LYS A 4 -3.76 -1.35 33.84
N PHE A 5 -5.01 -1.34 33.36
CA PHE A 5 -5.32 -0.99 31.97
C PHE A 5 -4.98 0.48 31.65
N LYS A 6 -5.25 1.40 32.58
CA LYS A 6 -4.91 2.82 32.43
C LYS A 6 -3.38 3.05 32.41
N LEU A 7 -2.62 2.26 33.19
CA LEU A 7 -1.16 2.23 33.16
C LEU A 7 -0.64 1.70 31.82
N PHE A 8 -1.17 0.56 31.34
CA PHE A 8 -0.80 -0.01 30.04
C PHE A 8 -0.99 0.96 28.86
N ILE A 9 -2.11 1.70 28.81
CA ILE A 9 -2.31 2.72 27.75
C ILE A 9 -1.34 3.90 27.90
N GLY A 10 -0.97 4.26 29.13
CA GLY A 10 0.04 5.28 29.40
C GLY A 10 1.43 4.89 28.89
N GLU A 11 1.85 3.65 29.19
CA GLU A 11 3.11 3.06 28.74
C GLU A 11 3.16 2.93 27.21
N LEU A 12 2.08 2.42 26.59
CA LEU A 12 1.95 2.33 25.13
C LEU A 12 2.09 3.69 24.46
N ARG A 13 1.48 4.75 25.02
CA ARG A 13 1.61 6.10 24.47
C ARG A 13 3.04 6.62 24.56
N GLN A 14 3.79 6.21 25.57
CA GLN A 14 5.19 6.60 25.76
C GLN A 14 6.12 5.87 24.77
N GLU A 15 5.86 4.59 24.48
CA GLU A 15 6.55 3.83 23.44
C GLU A 15 6.19 4.33 22.03
N PHE A 16 4.92 4.65 21.77
CA PHE A 16 4.48 5.22 20.50
C PHE A 16 5.18 6.54 20.13
N LYS A 17 5.61 7.31 21.12
CA LYS A 17 6.40 8.54 20.91
C LYS A 17 7.86 8.26 20.52
N ARG A 18 8.39 7.06 20.82
CA ARG A 18 9.72 6.63 20.40
C ARG A 18 9.73 6.07 18.98
N ILE A 19 8.55 5.85 18.39
CA ILE A 19 8.45 5.43 16.99
C ILE A 19 8.90 6.60 16.12
N ASN A 20 9.99 6.40 15.39
CA ASN A 20 10.48 7.34 14.38
C ASN A 20 9.57 7.25 13.16
N TRP A 21 8.49 8.03 13.17
CA TRP A 21 7.62 8.17 12.01
C TRP A 21 8.39 8.85 10.87
N PRO A 22 8.23 8.35 9.63
CA PRO A 22 8.84 8.99 8.47
C PRO A 22 8.39 10.45 8.38
N GLY A 23 9.31 11.34 8.01
CA GLY A 23 8.98 12.74 7.84
C GLY A 23 7.99 12.94 6.69
N ARG A 24 7.18 14.00 6.73
CA ARG A 24 6.15 14.28 5.70
C ARG A 24 6.66 14.16 4.26
N LYS A 25 7.89 14.63 4.00
CA LYS A 25 8.53 14.55 2.68
C LYS A 25 8.81 13.11 2.24
N GLU A 26 9.25 12.27 3.17
CA GLU A 26 9.55 10.87 2.91
C GLU A 26 8.28 10.07 2.68
N THR A 27 7.24 10.28 3.49
CA THR A 27 5.92 9.66 3.30
C THR A 27 5.35 9.97 1.93
N VAL A 28 5.39 11.25 1.51
CA VAL A 28 4.90 11.65 0.17
C VAL A 28 5.73 10.98 -0.92
N LYS A 29 7.06 10.95 -0.80
CA LYS A 29 7.92 10.27 -1.78
C LYS A 29 7.58 8.79 -1.90
N MET A 30 7.41 8.09 -0.78
CA MET A 30 7.03 6.68 -0.75
C MET A 30 5.65 6.45 -1.40
N SER A 31 4.65 7.28 -1.09
CA SER A 31 3.32 7.18 -1.70
C SER A 31 3.33 7.42 -3.21
N VAL A 32 4.07 8.43 -3.69
CA VAL A 32 4.20 8.72 -5.12
C VAL A 32 4.87 7.54 -5.84
N THR A 33 5.92 6.95 -5.28
CA THR A 33 6.56 5.76 -5.85
C THR A 33 5.57 4.61 -6.00
N VAL A 34 4.74 4.35 -4.97
CA VAL A 34 3.72 3.30 -5.02
C VAL A 34 2.71 3.57 -6.15
N ILE A 35 2.21 4.81 -6.26
CA ILE A 35 1.25 5.18 -7.32
C ILE A 35 1.83 4.92 -8.71
N VAL A 36 3.08 5.31 -8.94
CA VAL A 36 3.75 5.11 -10.24
C VAL A 36 3.86 3.62 -10.57
N ILE A 37 4.33 2.82 -9.62
CA ILE A 37 4.49 1.37 -9.83
C ILE A 37 3.12 0.71 -10.07
N SER A 38 2.11 1.04 -9.28
CA SER A 38 0.76 0.51 -9.46
C SER A 38 0.18 0.87 -10.83
N MET A 39 0.43 2.09 -11.32
CA MET A 39 -0.01 2.51 -12.65
C MET A 39 0.70 1.75 -13.77
N LEU A 40 2.01 1.48 -13.62
CA LEU A 40 2.77 0.67 -14.57
C LEU A 40 2.25 -0.78 -14.62
N VAL A 41 2.00 -1.38 -13.46
CA VAL A 41 1.46 -2.74 -13.37
C VAL A 41 0.06 -2.80 -13.96
N ALA A 42 -0.79 -1.82 -13.68
CA ALA A 42 -2.14 -1.75 -14.24
C ALA A 42 -2.11 -1.62 -15.77
N ALA A 43 -1.23 -0.78 -16.33
CA ALA A 43 -1.06 -0.65 -17.77
C ALA A 43 -0.56 -1.95 -18.42
N PHE A 44 0.41 -2.63 -17.78
CA PHE A 44 0.93 -3.90 -18.25
C PHE A 44 -0.13 -5.01 -18.25
N LEU A 45 -0.84 -5.19 -17.13
CA LEU A 45 -1.89 -6.19 -17.02
C LEU A 45 -3.04 -5.89 -17.99
N GLY A 46 -3.48 -4.63 -18.06
CA GLY A 46 -4.53 -4.24 -19.01
C GLY A 46 -4.14 -4.51 -20.46
N ALA A 47 -2.89 -4.23 -20.85
CA ALA A 47 -2.40 -4.56 -22.19
C ALA A 47 -2.39 -6.08 -22.45
N LEU A 48 -2.00 -6.88 -21.46
CA LEU A 48 -2.04 -8.34 -21.56
C LEU A 48 -3.48 -8.86 -21.68
N ASP A 49 -4.41 -8.31 -20.91
CA ASP A 49 -5.83 -8.69 -20.97
C ASP A 49 -6.39 -8.46 -22.39
N PHE A 50 -6.13 -7.29 -22.99
CA PHE A 50 -6.54 -7.01 -24.37
C PHE A 50 -5.89 -7.96 -25.39
N LEU A 51 -4.60 -8.27 -25.20
CA LEU A 51 -3.89 -9.20 -26.07
C LEU A 51 -4.48 -10.60 -25.99
N PHE A 52 -4.73 -11.11 -24.78
CA PHE A 52 -5.28 -12.44 -24.58
C PHE A 52 -6.72 -12.55 -25.09
N VAL A 53 -7.57 -11.54 -24.83
CA VAL A 53 -8.94 -11.51 -25.38
C VAL A 53 -8.91 -11.60 -26.90
N SER A 54 -8.07 -10.78 -27.56
CA SER A 54 -7.96 -10.77 -29.02
C SER A 54 -7.49 -12.11 -29.60
N ILE A 55 -6.59 -12.82 -28.90
CA ILE A 55 -6.09 -14.13 -29.33
C ILE A 55 -7.17 -15.20 -29.13
N ILE A 56 -7.85 -15.18 -27.98
CA ILE A 56 -8.90 -16.15 -27.66
C ILE A 56 -10.10 -15.99 -28.61
N GLU A 57 -10.52 -14.76 -28.88
CA GLU A 57 -11.59 -14.47 -29.85
C GLU A 57 -11.27 -15.04 -31.24
N LYS A 58 -10.03 -14.86 -31.72
CA LYS A 58 -9.57 -15.43 -33.00
C LYS A 58 -9.44 -16.94 -33.03
N LEU A 59 -9.33 -17.59 -31.87
CA LEU A 59 -9.18 -19.04 -31.78
C LEU A 59 -10.53 -19.74 -31.63
N ILE A 60 -11.50 -19.07 -31.00
CA ILE A 60 -12.84 -19.61 -30.75
C ILE A 60 -13.81 -19.30 -31.91
N ALA A 61 -13.63 -18.18 -32.63
CA ALA A 61 -14.36 -17.84 -33.85
C ALA A 61 -13.74 -18.52 -35.09
#